data_AF-X6MBK8-F1
#
_entry.id   AF-X6MBK8-F1
#
_cell.length_a   1.000
_cell.length_b   1.000
_cell.length_c   1.000
_cell.angle_alpha   90.00
_cell.angle_beta   90.00
_cell.angle_gamma   90.00
#
_symmetry.space_group_name_H-M   'P 1'
#
loop_
_entity.id
_entity.type
_entity.pdbx_description
1 polymer ?
#
loop_
_entity_poly.entity_id
_entity_poly.type
_entity_poly.pdbx_seq_one_letter_code
_entity_poly.pdbx_strand_id
1 'polypeptide(L)'
;MEGRCVILTTHSMEECEALCHRLGIMVNGQLRCLGTPQHLKSRFGKGYQLDITFADRELQQQKAQLRIDAEAALKEHFTVNLIEANQNKATFELSFEKKESMTLAQVFRVMENLKEKLSIITYALNQTTLEQIFVRIAQLIIKEKDKIFVYDSFVGLVFLGVNNWFSFFVSFCLVASLISNCMLIIN
;
A
#
# COMPACT_ATOMS: atom_id res chain seq x y z
N MET A 1 6.61 29.37 23.09
CA MET A 1 6.42 29.58 21.64
C MET A 1 5.22 28.75 21.22
N GLU A 2 4.02 29.21 21.54
CA GLU A 2 2.76 28.53 21.17
C GLU A 2 2.19 29.21 19.92
N GLY A 3 1.65 28.43 18.98
CA GLY A 3 0.94 28.95 17.81
C GLY A 3 1.75 29.11 16.52
N ARG A 4 2.82 28.34 16.30
CA ARG A 4 3.52 28.29 14.99
C ARG A 4 3.22 26.98 14.28
N CYS A 5 2.73 27.08 13.05
CA CYS A 5 2.53 25.97 12.15
C CYS A 5 3.70 25.88 11.17
N VAL A 6 4.27 24.69 11.01
CA VAL A 6 5.35 24.43 10.05
C VAL A 6 4.87 23.39 9.05
N ILE A 7 4.96 23.74 7.77
CA ILE A 7 4.65 22.84 6.67
C ILE A 7 5.98 22.36 6.09
N LEU A 8 6.13 21.04 6.04
CA LEU A 8 7.30 20.37 5.48
C LEU A 8 6.83 19.46 4.34
N THR A 9 7.67 19.30 3.33
CA THR A 9 7.48 18.32 2.26
C THR A 9 8.68 17.38 2.28
N THR A 10 8.43 16.08 2.40
CA THR A 10 9.48 15.06 2.26
C THR A 10 8.93 13.87 1.48
N HIS A 11 9.85 13.14 0.88
CA HIS A 11 9.58 11.89 0.18
C HIS A 11 9.71 10.68 1.13
N SER A 12 10.26 10.91 2.34
CA SER A 12 10.43 9.88 3.37
C SER A 12 9.20 9.83 4.27
N MET A 13 8.52 8.69 4.24
CA MET A 13 7.38 8.41 5.11
C MET A 13 7.81 8.14 6.55
N GLU A 14 9.01 7.59 6.76
CA GLU A 14 9.61 7.37 8.08
C GLU A 14 9.88 8.70 8.81
N GLU A 15 10.45 9.70 8.11
CA GLU A 15 10.69 11.03 8.67
C GLU A 15 9.36 11.73 9.06
N CYS A 16 8.34 11.55 8.21
CA CYS A 16 7.01 12.10 8.44
C CYS A 16 6.35 11.53 9.68
N GLU A 17 6.41 10.21 9.84
CA GLU A 17 5.85 9.54 11.00
C GLU A 17 6.58 9.95 12.30
N ALA A 18 7.89 10.18 12.23
CA ALA A 18 8.69 10.57 13.40
C ALA A 18 8.48 12.04 13.82
N LEU A 19 8.32 12.96 12.88
CA LEU A 19 8.37 14.41 13.16
C LEU A 19 7.00 15.11 13.20
N CYS A 20 5.95 14.49 12.65
CA CYS A 20 4.72 15.21 12.30
C CYS A 20 3.49 14.74 13.10
N HIS A 21 2.70 15.69 13.57
CA HIS A 21 1.42 15.39 14.23
C HIS A 21 0.31 15.06 13.23
N ARG A 22 0.31 15.71 12.05
CA ARG A 22 -0.64 15.45 10.97
C ARG A 22 0.09 15.33 9.63
N LEU A 23 -0.36 14.37 8.85
CA LEU A 23 0.15 14.03 7.54
C LEU A 23 -0.96 14.21 6.51
N GLY A 24 -0.60 14.72 5.34
CA GLY A 24 -1.51 14.83 4.21
C GLY A 24 -0.88 14.28 2.95
N ILE A 25 -1.51 13.31 2.30
CA ILE A 25 -1.02 12.74 1.04
C ILE A 25 -1.64 13.53 -0.11
N MET A 26 -0.79 14.10 -0.96
CA MET A 26 -1.21 14.73 -2.20
C MET A 26 -0.69 13.95 -3.41
N VAL A 27 -1.54 13.86 -4.43
CA VAL A 27 -1.28 13.12 -5.67
C VAL A 27 -1.86 13.93 -6.82
N ASN A 28 -1.08 14.15 -7.89
CA ASN A 28 -1.50 14.94 -9.06
C ASN A 28 -2.01 16.35 -8.71
N GLY A 29 -1.34 17.04 -7.78
CA GLY A 29 -1.70 18.40 -7.36
C GLY A 29 -2.97 18.51 -6.50
N GLN A 30 -3.57 17.38 -6.10
CA GLN A 30 -4.75 17.36 -5.22
C GLN A 30 -4.43 16.69 -3.88
N LEU A 31 -4.87 17.30 -2.79
CA LEU A 31 -4.79 16.71 -1.45
C LEU A 31 -5.85 15.60 -1.33
N ARG A 32 -5.41 14.36 -1.13
CA ARG A 32 -6.26 13.17 -1.18
C ARG A 32 -6.66 12.67 0.20
N CYS A 33 -5.75 12.75 1.17
CA CYS A 33 -6.09 12.48 2.56
C CYS A 33 -5.29 13.40 3.48
N LEU A 34 -5.83 13.64 4.67
CA LEU A 34 -5.23 14.44 5.72
C LEU A 34 -5.66 13.87 7.07
N GLY A 35 -4.73 13.66 7.99
CA GLY A 35 -5.03 13.11 9.31
C GLY A 35 -3.76 12.81 10.10
N THR A 36 -3.91 12.28 11.31
CA THR A 36 -2.76 11.72 12.05
C THR A 36 -2.26 10.46 11.35
N PRO A 37 -0.97 10.07 11.51
CA PRO A 37 -0.44 8.80 10.98
C PRO A 37 -1.36 7.62 11.31
N GLN A 38 -1.80 7.53 12.56
CA GLN A 38 -2.68 6.44 13.02
C GLN A 38 -4.07 6.51 12.39
N HIS A 39 -4.63 7.71 12.20
CA HIS A 39 -5.92 7.85 11.52
C HIS A 39 -5.84 7.39 10.07
N LEU A 40 -4.74 7.74 9.37
CA LEU A 40 -4.53 7.30 8.00
C LEU A 40 -4.36 5.77 7.93
N LYS A 41 -3.57 5.18 8.85
CA LYS A 41 -3.42 3.73 8.97
C LYS A 41 -4.74 3.02 9.24
N SER A 42 -5.59 3.57 10.12
CA SER A 42 -6.89 2.97 10.43
C SER A 42 -7.91 3.13 9.30
N ARG A 43 -7.90 4.25 8.57
CA ARG A 43 -8.91 4.58 7.54
C ARG A 43 -8.57 4.01 6.17
N PHE A 44 -7.28 4.01 5.81
CA PHE A 44 -6.79 3.60 4.50
C PHE A 44 -5.97 2.29 4.54
N GLY A 45 -5.46 1.90 5.71
CA GLY A 45 -4.90 0.57 5.93
C GLY A 45 -6.02 -0.46 6.02
N LYS A 46 -6.41 -1.01 4.88
CA LYS A 46 -7.48 -2.02 4.78
C LYS A 46 -6.97 -3.43 5.10
N GLY A 47 -6.21 -3.58 6.18
CA GLY A 47 -5.76 -4.90 6.61
C GLY A 47 -4.50 -4.93 7.46
N TYR A 48 -4.03 -6.16 7.68
CA TYR A 48 -2.69 -6.45 8.17
C TYR A 48 -1.94 -7.28 7.14
N GLN A 49 -0.62 -7.17 7.13
CA GLN A 49 0.25 -8.08 6.41
C GLN A 49 0.60 -9.25 7.31
N LEU A 50 0.42 -10.45 6.80
CA LEU A 50 0.81 -11.69 7.43
C LEU A 50 1.99 -12.28 6.66
N ASP A 51 3.15 -12.27 7.29
CA ASP A 51 4.36 -12.90 6.78
C ASP A 51 4.48 -14.29 7.38
N ILE A 52 4.57 -15.32 6.54
CA ILE A 52 4.70 -16.72 6.94
C ILE A 52 6.04 -17.24 6.43
N THR A 53 6.83 -17.84 7.32
CA THR A 53 8.06 -18.56 6.97
C THR A 53 7.84 -20.07 7.11
N PHE A 54 7.96 -20.79 6.00
CA PHE A 54 7.80 -22.24 5.93
C PHE A 54 9.11 -22.97 6.23
N ALA A 55 9.01 -24.20 6.73
CA ALA A 55 10.16 -25.05 6.94
C ALA A 55 10.89 -25.37 5.63
N ASP A 56 12.22 -25.43 5.70
CA ASP A 56 13.04 -25.75 4.54
C ASP A 56 12.91 -27.25 4.24
N ARG A 57 11.99 -27.59 3.33
CA ARG A 57 11.80 -28.95 2.80
C ARG A 57 12.66 -29.12 1.56
N GLU A 58 13.34 -30.26 1.41
CA GLU A 58 14.22 -30.53 0.27
C GLU A 58 13.48 -30.52 -1.09
N LEU A 59 12.17 -30.77 -1.10
CA LEU A 59 11.37 -30.85 -2.32
C LEU A 59 10.59 -29.55 -2.62
N GLN A 60 10.88 -28.90 -3.75
CA GLN A 60 10.19 -27.69 -4.22
C GLN A 60 8.67 -27.92 -4.44
N GLN A 61 8.27 -29.12 -4.89
CA GLN A 61 6.86 -29.47 -5.07
C GLN A 61 6.07 -29.49 -3.75
N GLN A 62 6.68 -29.98 -2.66
CA GLN A 62 6.05 -29.96 -1.34
C GLN A 62 5.90 -28.53 -0.80
N LYS A 63 6.87 -27.64 -1.10
CA LYS A 63 6.79 -26.22 -0.73
C LYS A 63 5.65 -25.50 -1.44
N ALA A 64 5.46 -25.76 -2.73
CA ALA A 64 4.36 -25.18 -3.49
C ALA A 64 3.01 -25.63 -2.92
N GLN A 65 2.88 -26.92 -2.57
CA GLN A 65 1.67 -27.46 -1.97
C GLN A 65 1.34 -26.81 -0.62
N LEU A 66 2.33 -26.70 0.28
CA LEU A 66 2.14 -26.06 1.59
C LEU A 66 1.64 -24.61 1.49
N ARG A 67 2.06 -23.87 0.45
CA ARG A 67 1.57 -22.51 0.21
C ARG A 67 0.11 -22.49 -0.23
N ILE A 68 -0.26 -23.38 -1.15
CA ILE A 68 -1.63 -23.50 -1.64
C ILE A 68 -2.56 -23.87 -0.48
N ASP A 69 -2.13 -24.82 0.35
CA ASP A 69 -2.90 -25.27 1.51
C ASP A 69 -3.03 -24.14 2.56
N ALA A 70 -1.95 -23.38 2.81
CA ALA A 70 -1.98 -22.21 3.70
C ALA A 70 -2.92 -21.11 3.17
N GLU A 71 -2.82 -20.79 1.89
CA GLU A 71 -3.66 -19.78 1.25
C GLU A 71 -5.14 -20.21 1.25
N ALA A 72 -5.44 -21.48 0.96
CA ALA A 72 -6.79 -22.02 1.01
C ALA A 72 -7.39 -21.92 2.42
N ALA A 73 -6.66 -22.38 3.44
CA ALA A 73 -7.12 -22.35 4.82
C ALA A 73 -7.32 -20.91 5.35
N LEU A 74 -6.47 -19.98 4.91
CA LEU A 74 -6.63 -18.56 5.23
C LEU A 74 -7.85 -17.95 4.53
N LYS A 75 -8.11 -18.31 3.26
CA LYS A 75 -9.28 -17.84 2.49
C LYS A 75 -10.62 -18.31 3.06
N GLU A 76 -10.65 -19.44 3.77
CA GLU A 76 -11.85 -19.89 4.48
C GLU A 76 -12.24 -18.95 5.63
N HIS A 77 -11.25 -18.34 6.29
CA HIS A 77 -11.45 -17.54 7.50
C HIS A 77 -11.43 -16.03 7.21
N PHE A 78 -10.66 -15.58 6.22
CA PHE A 78 -10.35 -14.18 5.94
C PHE A 78 -10.39 -13.87 4.44
N THR A 79 -10.58 -12.59 4.09
CA THR A 79 -10.29 -12.13 2.72
C THR A 79 -8.79 -11.95 2.61
N VAL A 80 -8.13 -12.81 1.84
CA VAL A 80 -6.68 -12.86 1.73
C VAL A 80 -6.23 -12.61 0.30
N ASN A 81 -5.28 -11.68 0.13
CA ASN A 81 -4.57 -11.44 -1.12
C ASN A 81 -3.10 -11.81 -0.95
N LEU A 82 -2.55 -12.62 -1.85
CA LEU A 82 -1.12 -12.85 -1.88
C LEU A 82 -0.41 -11.62 -2.44
N ILE A 83 0.50 -11.02 -1.66
CA ILE A 83 1.31 -9.87 -2.11
C ILE A 83 2.60 -10.40 -2.74
N GLU A 84 3.31 -11.26 -2.01
CA GLU A 84 4.62 -11.75 -2.41
C GLU A 84 4.81 -13.18 -1.93
N ALA A 85 5.43 -14.03 -2.76
CA ALA A 85 5.78 -15.39 -2.38
C ALA A 85 7.18 -15.74 -2.88
N ASN A 86 8.08 -16.00 -1.93
CA ASN A 86 9.43 -16.47 -2.14
C ASN A 86 9.56 -17.93 -1.68
N GLN A 87 10.69 -18.59 -1.94
CA GLN A 87 10.88 -20.03 -1.72
C GLN A 87 10.42 -20.54 -0.34
N ASN A 88 10.75 -19.80 0.72
CA ASN A 88 10.39 -20.18 2.09
C ASN A 88 9.54 -19.13 2.81
N LYS A 89 9.14 -18.05 2.14
CA LYS A 89 8.37 -16.95 2.74
C LYS A 89 7.17 -16.58 1.88
N ALA A 90 6.02 -16.36 2.49
CA ALA A 90 4.84 -15.81 1.81
C ALA A 90 4.25 -14.67 2.62
N THR A 91 3.93 -13.58 1.94
CA THR A 91 3.35 -12.37 2.51
C THR A 91 1.94 -12.20 1.98
N PHE A 92 0.99 -12.16 2.90
CA PHE A 92 -0.43 -12.09 2.61
C PHE A 92 -1.03 -10.79 3.16
N GLU A 93 -1.91 -10.13 2.39
CA GLU A 93 -2.76 -9.05 2.89
C GLU A 93 -4.05 -9.65 3.46
N LEU A 94 -4.31 -9.43 4.74
CA LEU A 94 -5.53 -9.83 5.42
C LEU A 94 -6.48 -8.65 5.55
N SER A 95 -7.66 -8.70 4.92
CA SER A 95 -8.70 -7.68 5.07
C SER A 95 -9.89 -8.20 5.88
N PHE A 96 -10.31 -7.47 6.92
CA PHE A 96 -11.45 -7.83 7.77
C PHE A 96 -12.81 -7.34 7.26
N GLU A 97 -12.89 -6.88 6.00
CA GLU A 97 -14.09 -6.25 5.42
C GLU A 97 -15.36 -7.10 5.52
N LYS A 98 -15.25 -8.42 5.76
CA LYS A 98 -16.40 -9.35 5.83
C LYS A 98 -16.95 -9.66 7.23
N LYS A 99 -16.28 -9.29 8.33
CA LYS A 99 -16.76 -9.63 9.69
C LYS A 99 -16.42 -8.53 10.70
N GLU A 100 -17.45 -7.80 11.13
CA GLU A 100 -17.39 -6.72 12.13
C GLU A 100 -16.85 -7.12 13.51
N SER A 101 -16.64 -8.43 13.76
CA SER A 101 -16.18 -8.97 15.06
C SER A 101 -14.81 -9.63 15.03
N MET A 102 -14.04 -9.49 13.94
CA MET A 102 -12.72 -10.13 13.87
C MET A 102 -11.65 -9.33 14.61
N THR A 103 -11.13 -9.93 15.68
CA THR A 103 -10.04 -9.37 16.50
C THR A 103 -8.70 -9.97 16.10
N LEU A 104 -7.60 -9.23 16.35
CA LEU A 104 -6.24 -9.76 16.18
C LEU A 104 -6.03 -11.09 16.90
N ALA A 105 -6.65 -11.26 18.08
CA ALA A 105 -6.59 -12.49 18.85
C ALA A 105 -7.12 -13.72 18.07
N GLN A 106 -8.17 -13.54 17.26
CA GLN A 106 -8.70 -14.64 16.43
C GLN A 106 -7.75 -14.97 15.28
N VAL A 107 -7.08 -13.97 14.69
CA VAL A 107 -6.07 -14.22 13.66
C VAL A 107 -4.93 -15.06 14.23
N PHE A 108 -4.42 -14.70 15.41
CA PHE A 108 -3.37 -15.47 16.07
C PHE A 108 -3.80 -16.91 16.38
N ARG A 109 -5.04 -17.12 16.88
CA ARG A 109 -5.58 -18.47 17.12
C ARG A 109 -5.67 -19.32 15.85
N VAL A 110 -6.14 -18.75 14.75
CA VAL A 110 -6.20 -19.46 13.46
C VAL A 110 -4.78 -19.82 13.00
N MET A 111 -3.83 -18.88 13.12
CA MET A 111 -2.44 -19.10 12.75
C MET A 111 -1.75 -20.18 13.59
N GLU A 112 -2.00 -20.25 14.89
CA GLU A 112 -1.47 -21.32 15.74
C GLU A 112 -1.98 -22.70 15.31
N ASN A 113 -3.29 -22.83 15.04
CA ASN A 113 -3.87 -24.08 14.53
C ASN A 113 -3.30 -24.47 13.16
N LEU A 114 -3.01 -23.50 12.30
CA LEU A 114 -2.40 -23.75 10.99
C LEU A 114 -0.91 -24.09 11.10
N LYS A 115 -0.21 -23.53 12.09
CA LYS A 115 1.21 -23.80 12.34
C LYS A 115 1.45 -25.28 12.60
N GLU A 116 0.61 -25.90 13.43
CA GLU A 116 0.68 -27.33 13.75
C GLU A 116 0.44 -28.21 12.51
N LYS A 117 -0.49 -27.81 11.64
CA LYS A 117 -0.88 -28.58 10.45
C LYS A 117 0.09 -28.42 9.28
N LEU A 118 0.68 -27.24 9.09
CA LEU A 118 1.41 -26.86 7.87
C LEU A 118 2.92 -26.71 8.06
N SER A 119 3.49 -27.16 9.20
CA SER A 119 4.93 -27.06 9.48
C SER A 119 5.50 -25.64 9.28
N ILE A 120 4.75 -24.61 9.71
CA ILE A 120 5.20 -23.22 9.64
C ILE A 120 6.24 -22.99 10.75
N ILE A 121 7.40 -22.41 10.42
CA ILE A 121 8.44 -22.08 11.42
C ILE A 121 8.00 -20.86 12.23
N THR A 122 7.77 -19.75 11.53
CA THR A 122 7.42 -18.46 12.13
C THR A 122 6.36 -17.78 11.28
N TYR A 123 5.53 -16.99 11.95
CA TYR A 123 4.66 -16.03 11.28
C TYR A 123 4.77 -14.68 11.99
N ALA A 124 4.56 -13.60 11.26
CA ALA A 124 4.53 -12.24 11.78
C ALA A 124 3.31 -11.50 11.22
N LEU A 125 2.66 -10.72 12.06
CA LEU A 125 1.50 -9.93 11.67
C LEU A 125 1.86 -8.45 11.84
N ASN A 126 1.90 -7.74 10.72
CA ASN A 126 2.36 -6.36 10.61
C ASN A 126 1.19 -5.46 10.19
N GLN A 127 1.09 -4.28 10.78
CA GLN A 127 0.14 -3.28 10.30
C GLN A 127 0.62 -2.69 8.98
N THR A 128 -0.31 -2.34 8.08
CA THR A 128 0.01 -1.62 6.85
C THR A 128 0.78 -0.34 7.15
N THR A 129 1.88 -0.12 6.44
CA THR A 129 2.73 1.05 6.62
C THR A 129 2.19 2.27 5.86
N LEU A 130 2.68 3.48 6.19
CA LEU A 130 2.26 4.69 5.48
C LEU A 130 2.71 4.69 4.02
N GLU A 131 3.86 4.11 3.72
CA GLU A 131 4.38 3.90 2.37
C GLU A 131 3.40 3.06 1.54
N GLN A 132 2.89 1.97 2.11
CA GLN A 132 1.93 1.11 1.43
C GLN A 132 0.59 1.81 1.19
N ILE A 133 0.12 2.61 2.16
CA ILE A 133 -1.07 3.44 2.03
C ILE A 133 -0.88 4.47 0.91
N PHE A 134 0.29 5.11 0.85
CA PHE A 134 0.65 6.06 -0.19
C PHE A 134 0.61 5.41 -1.57
N VAL A 135 1.31 4.29 -1.76
CA VAL A 135 1.33 3.54 -3.03
C VAL A 135 -0.09 3.15 -3.46
N ARG A 136 -0.90 2.66 -2.52
CA ARG A 136 -2.29 2.28 -2.78
C ARG A 136 -3.14 3.47 -3.25
N ILE A 137 -3.06 4.60 -2.55
CA ILE A 137 -3.80 5.83 -2.92
C ILE A 137 -3.35 6.31 -4.30
N ALA A 138 -2.04 6.32 -4.57
CA ALA A 138 -1.51 6.70 -5.88
C ALA A 138 -2.04 5.78 -7.00
N GLN A 139 -2.05 4.47 -6.78
CA GLN A 139 -2.57 3.49 -7.74
C GLN A 139 -4.09 3.64 -8.01
N LEU A 140 -4.89 3.91 -6.98
CA LEU A 140 -6.33 4.14 -7.15
C LEU A 140 -6.62 5.32 -8.08
N ILE A 141 -5.77 6.35 -8.03
CA ILE A 141 -5.92 7.57 -8.82
C ILE A 141 -5.53 7.35 -10.27
N ILE A 142 -4.51 6.53 -10.52
CA ILE A 142 -4.14 6.11 -11.88
C ILE A 142 -5.32 5.35 -12.51
N LYS A 143 -5.93 4.42 -11.75
CA LYS A 143 -7.12 3.67 -12.20
C LYS A 143 -8.35 4.56 -12.43
N GLU A 144 -8.54 5.62 -11.64
CA GLU A 144 -9.59 6.62 -11.87
C GLU A 144 -9.34 7.42 -13.15
N LYS A 145 -8.09 7.81 -13.42
CA LYS A 145 -7.74 8.54 -14.64
C LYS A 145 -7.93 7.71 -15.92
N ASP A 146 -7.70 6.40 -15.87
CA ASP A 146 -8.01 5.51 -17.00
C ASP A 146 -9.52 5.41 -17.29
N LYS A 147 -10.38 5.65 -16.29
CA LYS A 147 -11.83 5.79 -16.51
C LYS A 147 -12.23 7.18 -17.02
N ILE A 148 -11.46 8.22 -16.69
CA ILE A 148 -11.73 9.60 -17.12
C ILE A 148 -11.32 9.84 -18.59
N PHE A 149 -10.39 9.07 -19.16
CA PHE A 149 -10.09 9.13 -20.60
C PHE A 149 -11.25 8.71 -21.53
N VAL A 150 -12.36 8.17 -20.99
CA VAL A 150 -13.58 7.88 -21.77
C VAL A 150 -14.58 9.05 -21.76
N TYR A 151 -14.34 10.11 -20.98
CA TYR A 151 -15.28 11.25 -20.83
C TYR A 151 -14.64 12.64 -20.92
N ASP A 152 -13.53 12.80 -21.65
CA ASP A 152 -13.07 14.14 -22.02
C ASP A 152 -12.44 14.19 -23.42
N SER A 153 -13.24 13.79 -24.41
CA SER A 153 -13.20 14.47 -25.70
C SER A 153 -14.12 15.69 -25.58
N PHE A 154 -13.57 16.89 -25.78
CA PHE A 154 -14.18 18.22 -25.64
C PHE A 154 -14.15 18.87 -24.24
N VAL A 155 -13.02 19.52 -23.91
CA VAL A 155 -12.92 20.99 -23.85
C VAL A 155 -11.50 21.40 -24.27
N GLY A 156 -11.36 22.01 -25.45
CA GLY A 156 -10.09 22.54 -25.94
C GLY A 156 -9.85 24.00 -25.58
N LEU A 157 -8.57 24.41 -25.59
CA LEU A 157 -7.97 25.67 -26.10
C LEU A 157 -6.59 25.86 -25.41
N VAL A 158 -5.44 26.20 -26.02
CA VAL A 158 -5.03 26.67 -27.37
C VAL A 158 -3.59 26.16 -27.59
N PHE A 159 -3.30 25.62 -28.76
CA PHE A 159 -1.94 25.51 -29.29
C PHE A 159 -1.61 26.75 -30.13
N LEU A 160 -0.62 27.52 -29.71
CA LEU A 160 0.22 28.40 -30.55
C LEU A 160 1.65 28.21 -29.98
N GLY A 161 2.46 27.27 -30.47
CA GLY A 161 3.25 27.42 -31.69
C GLY A 161 4.43 28.38 -31.44
N VAL A 162 5.65 27.89 -31.15
CA VAL A 162 6.85 27.85 -32.04
C VAL A 162 8.02 27.09 -31.33
N ASN A 163 8.77 26.31 -32.12
CA ASN A 163 10.20 25.91 -31.96
C ASN A 163 10.65 24.78 -31.00
N ASN A 164 10.66 23.57 -31.55
CA ASN A 164 11.81 22.66 -31.74
C ASN A 164 12.76 22.25 -30.58
N TRP A 165 12.33 22.34 -29.32
CA TRP A 165 13.03 21.69 -28.18
C TRP A 165 12.24 20.54 -27.52
N PHE A 166 11.09 20.16 -28.09
CA PHE A 166 10.08 19.36 -27.42
C PHE A 166 10.32 17.84 -27.36
N SER A 167 11.34 17.30 -28.04
CA SER A 167 11.57 15.84 -28.01
C SER A 167 12.49 15.39 -26.86
N PHE A 168 13.43 16.24 -26.42
CA PHE A 168 14.31 15.90 -25.29
C PHE A 168 13.68 16.18 -23.92
N PHE A 169 12.74 17.13 -23.83
CA PHE A 169 12.08 17.46 -22.57
C PHE A 169 11.03 16.42 -22.15
N VAL A 170 10.39 15.71 -23.08
CA VAL A 170 9.33 14.73 -22.75
C VAL A 170 9.90 13.45 -22.10
N SER A 171 11.15 13.08 -22.38
CA SER A 171 11.78 11.92 -21.73
C SER A 171 12.23 12.24 -20.29
N PHE A 172 12.66 13.48 -20.02
CA PHE A 172 12.99 13.91 -18.66
C PHE A 172 11.75 14.34 -17.84
N CYS A 173 10.71 14.88 -18.49
CA CYS A 173 9.43 15.18 -17.83
C CYS A 173 8.64 13.94 -17.47
N LEU A 174 8.81 12.78 -18.13
CA LEU A 174 8.16 11.55 -17.66
C LEU A 174 8.78 11.06 -16.35
N VAL A 175 10.09 11.23 -16.15
CA VAL A 175 10.76 10.87 -14.88
C VAL A 175 10.54 11.96 -13.81
N ALA A 176 10.45 13.24 -14.20
CA ALA A 176 10.16 14.34 -13.27
C ALA A 176 8.66 14.47 -12.90
N SER A 177 7.73 14.06 -13.78
CA SER A 177 6.29 14.03 -13.47
C SER A 177 5.89 12.85 -12.59
N LEU A 178 6.78 11.86 -12.43
CA LEU A 178 6.64 10.76 -11.48
C LEU A 178 7.19 11.08 -10.07
N ILE A 179 7.86 12.24 -9.90
CA ILE A 179 8.40 12.71 -8.61
C ILE A 179 7.79 14.05 -8.21
N SER A 180 6.51 14.30 -8.56
CA SER A 180 5.71 15.31 -7.86
C SER A 180 4.93 14.65 -6.72
N ASN A 181 5.66 13.93 -5.87
CA ASN A 181 5.18 13.38 -4.60
C ASN A 181 5.23 14.50 -3.56
N CYS A 182 4.37 15.50 -3.72
CA CYS A 182 4.17 16.49 -2.66
C CYS A 182 3.25 15.88 -1.62
N MET A 183 3.81 15.23 -0.60
CA MET A 183 3.09 14.98 0.65
C MET A 183 3.09 16.28 1.47
N LEU A 184 1.91 16.76 1.85
CA LEU A 184 1.68 18.06 2.48
C LEU A 184 1.42 17.84 3.99
N ILE A 185 2.39 18.21 4.81
CA ILE A 185 2.40 17.98 6.26
C ILE A 185 1.92 19.26 6.96
N ILE A 186 1.04 19.13 7.96
CA ILE A 186 0.57 20.27 8.76
C ILE A 186 0.97 20.00 10.22
N ASN A 187 1.98 20.70 10.75
CA ASN A 187 2.31 20.68 12.17
C ASN A 187 1.53 21.76 12.92
#